data_AF-A0A923YVZ3-F1
#
_entry.id   AF-A0A923YVZ3-F1
#
_cell.length_a   1.000
_cell.length_b   1.000
_cell.length_c   1.000
_cell.angle_alpha   90.00
_cell.angle_beta   90.00
_cell.angle_gamma   90.00
#
_symmetry.space_group_name_H-M   'P 1'
#
loop_
_entity.id
_entity.type
_entity.pdbx_description
1 polymer ?
#
loop_
_entity_poly.entity_id
_entity_poly.type
_entity_poly.pdbx_seq_one_letter_code
_entity_poly.pdbx_strand_id
1 'polypeptide(L)' 'GAFESRELVQAMRGRLEVESREGLGSRFVVRLPLARKDGVANHFAALDPQTGGDRPMPAPTHRKVA' A
#
# COMPACT_ATOMS: atom_id res chain seq x y z
N GLY A 1 5.92 -0.02 -21.69
CA GLY A 1 4.67 0.02 -20.87
C GLY A 1 3.68 -1.06 -21.32
N ALA A 2 2.60 -1.30 -20.55
CA ALA A 2 1.57 -2.36 -20.70
C ALA A 2 2.10 -3.82 -20.74
N PHE A 3 3.11 -4.12 -21.55
CA PHE A 3 3.80 -5.40 -21.60
C PHE A 3 4.57 -5.69 -20.29
N GLU A 4 5.38 -4.74 -19.81
CA GLU A 4 6.12 -4.87 -18.55
C GLU A 4 5.17 -4.94 -17.34
N SER A 5 4.03 -4.25 -17.41
CA SER A 5 2.97 -4.36 -16.41
C SER A 5 2.37 -5.77 -16.38
N ARG A 6 2.22 -6.40 -17.56
CA ARG A 6 1.73 -7.77 -17.67
C ARG A 6 2.71 -8.79 -17.11
N GLU A 7 4.00 -8.60 -17.36
CA GLU A 7 5.06 -9.47 -16.83
C GLU A 7 5.14 -9.38 -15.30
N LEU A 8 5.09 -8.16 -14.75
CA LEU A 8 5.07 -7.96 -13.30
C LEU A 8 3.85 -8.63 -12.65
N VAL A 9 2.67 -8.44 -13.22
CA VAL A 9 1.43 -9.02 -12.69
C VAL A 9 1.45 -10.56 -12.78
N GLN A 10 2.01 -11.13 -13.85
CA GLN A 10 2.21 -12.58 -13.97
C GLN A 10 3.21 -13.12 -12.94
N ALA A 11 4.33 -12.43 -12.72
CA ALA A 11 5.30 -12.81 -11.69
C ALA A 11 4.69 -12.82 -10.28
N MET A 12 3.74 -11.92 -10.02
CA MET A 12 2.93 -11.89 -8.79
C MET A 12 1.81 -12.94 -8.76
N ARG A 13 1.74 -13.84 -9.74
CA ARG A 13 0.66 -14.84 -9.91
C ARG A 13 -0.73 -14.20 -10.04
N GLY A 14 -0.79 -12.99 -10.56
CA GLY A 14 -2.00 -12.24 -10.86
C GLY A 14 -2.41 -12.29 -12.33
N ARG A 15 -3.44 -11.51 -12.67
CA ARG A 15 -3.93 -11.32 -14.05
C ARG A 15 -4.15 -9.85 -14.35
N LEU A 16 -3.84 -9.44 -15.58
CA LEU A 16 -4.07 -8.09 -16.11
C LEU A 16 -5.00 -8.18 -17.33
N GLU A 17 -6.11 -7.46 -17.27
CA GLU A 17 -7.08 -7.28 -18.36
C GLU A 17 -7.03 -5.82 -18.81
N VAL A 18 -7.09 -5.58 -20.12
CA VAL A 18 -7.01 -4.23 -20.70
C VAL A 18 -8.10 -4.08 -21.74
N GLU A 19 -8.91 -3.03 -21.57
CA GLU A 19 -9.96 -2.63 -22.50
C GLU A 19 -9.61 -1.22 -22.98
N SER A 20 -9.48 -1.01 -24.30
CA SER A 20 -9.22 0.31 -24.87
C SER A 20 -10.24 0.60 -25.97
N ARG A 21 -10.89 1.76 -25.90
CA ARG A 21 -11.78 2.27 -26.94
C ARG A 21 -11.40 3.69 -27.30
N GLU A 22 -11.18 3.94 -28.58
CA GLU A 22 -10.92 5.28 -29.09
C GLU A 22 -12.04 6.24 -28.68
N GLY A 23 -11.66 7.43 -28.19
CA GLY A 23 -12.59 8.44 -27.68
C GLY A 23 -13.20 8.16 -26.29
N LEU A 24 -13.01 6.97 -25.71
CA LEU A 24 -13.50 6.59 -24.37
C LEU A 24 -12.37 6.32 -23.38
N GLY A 25 -11.15 6.13 -23.88
CA GLY A 25 -9.95 5.89 -23.08
C GLY A 25 -9.67 4.41 -22.83
N SER A 26 -8.81 4.16 -21.85
CA SER A 26 -8.29 2.83 -21.53
C SER A 26 -8.60 2.45 -20.09
N ARG A 27 -9.06 1.22 -19.89
CA ARG A 27 -9.34 0.62 -18.60
C ARG A 27 -8.43 -0.59 -18.37
N PHE A 28 -7.73 -0.57 -17.24
CA PHE A 28 -6.83 -1.64 -16.83
C PHE A 28 -7.39 -2.27 -15.56
N VAL A 29 -7.55 -3.60 -15.56
CA VAL A 29 -8.04 -4.35 -14.39
C VAL A 29 -6.97 -5.34 -13.96
N VAL A 30 -6.49 -5.19 -12.73
CA VAL A 30 -5.46 -6.05 -12.14
C VAL A 30 -6.09 -6.90 -11.04
N ARG A 31 -5.94 -8.22 -11.14
CA ARG A 31 -6.39 -9.19 -10.15
C ARG A 31 -5.17 -9.85 -9.53
N LEU A 32 -4.97 -9.65 -8.24
CA LEU A 32 -3.84 -10.22 -7.50
C LEU A 32 -4.36 -11.13 -6.38
N PRO A 33 -3.65 -12.24 -6.07
CA PRO A 33 -3.86 -12.94 -4.82
C PRO A 33 -3.68 -11.99 -3.64
N LEU A 34 -4.51 -12.13 -2.61
CA LEU A 34 -4.30 -11.40 -1.36
C LEU A 34 -2.99 -11.88 -0.74
N ALA A 35 -2.11 -10.95 -0.40
CA ALA A 35 -0.91 -11.27 0.34
C ALA A 35 -1.27 -11.86 1.72
N ARG A 36 -0.43 -12.78 2.21
CA ARG A 36 -0.50 -13.27 3.58
C ARG A 36 -0.42 -12.06 4.52
N LYS A 37 -1.25 -12.05 5.58
CA LYS A 37 -1.45 -10.93 6.51
C LYS A 37 -0.17 -10.39 7.16
N ASP A 38 0.93 -11.12 7.05
CA ASP A 38 2.15 -10.93 7.83
C ASP A 38 3.04 -9.77 7.31
N GLY A 39 2.68 -9.13 6.19
CA GLY A 39 3.55 -8.10 5.57
C GLY A 39 2.87 -6.97 4.79
N VAL A 40 1.55 -6.81 4.86
CA VAL A 40 0.89 -5.67 4.18
C VAL A 40 0.65 -4.56 5.20
N ALA A 41 1.70 -3.80 5.49
CA ALA A 41 1.52 -2.49 6.10
C ALA A 41 0.75 -1.63 5.09
N ASN A 42 -0.39 -1.08 5.50
CA ASN A 42 -1.20 -0.22 4.64
C ASN A 42 -0.38 1.06 4.38
N HIS A 43 0.35 1.11 3.28
CA HIS A 43 1.27 2.21 2.97
C HIS A 43 0.51 3.55 2.84
N PHE A 44 -0.73 3.50 2.39
CA PHE A 44 -1.62 4.67 2.33
C PHE A 44 -2.03 5.18 3.72
N ALA A 45 -2.04 4.34 4.75
CA ALA A 45 -2.32 4.79 6.11
C ALA A 45 -1.18 5.63 6.69
N ALA A 46 0.05 5.49 6.17
CA ALA A 46 1.19 6.33 6.58
C ALA A 46 1.08 7.78 6.06
N LEU A 47 0.21 8.02 5.07
CA LEU A 47 -0.08 9.35 4.54
C LEU A 47 -1.34 9.98 5.15
N ASP A 48 -2.00 9.31 6.12
CA ASP A 48 -3.12 9.91 6.86
C ASP A 48 -2.58 10.90 7.90
N PRO A 49 -2.75 12.23 7.71
CA PRO A 49 -2.29 13.24 8.66
C PRO A 49 -3.07 13.22 9.99
N GLN A 50 -4.13 12.41 10.11
CA GLN A 50 -5.01 12.37 11.28
C GLN A 50 -4.54 11.42 12.39
N THR A 51 -3.39 10.75 12.26
CA THR A 51 -2.85 9.86 13.31
C THR A 51 -2.05 10.62 14.40
N GLY A 52 -2.01 11.96 14.35
CA GLY A 52 -1.44 12.80 15.40
C GLY A 52 -2.49 13.19 16.43
N GLY A 53 -2.62 12.45 17.54
CA GLY A 53 -3.54 12.86 18.60
C GLY A 53 -3.37 12.21 19.96
N ASP A 54 -2.95 10.95 20.06
CA ASP A 54 -3.11 10.24 21.35
C ASP A 54 -1.98 9.27 21.69
N ARG A 55 -0.72 9.70 21.51
CA ARG A 55 0.41 9.03 22.17
C ARG A 55 0.72 9.78 23.47
N PRO A 56 0.46 9.22 24.66
CA PRO A 56 0.89 9.83 25.90
C PRO A 56 2.42 9.90 25.94
N MET A 57 2.97 11.10 26.20
CA MET A 57 4.40 11.28 26.48
C MET A 57 4.78 10.44 27.72
N PRO A 58 5.86 9.64 27.69
CA PRO A 58 6.40 9.07 28.91
C PRO A 58 6.98 10.20 29.79
N ALA A 59 6.52 10.26 31.04
CA ALA A 59 6.97 11.25 32.03
C ALA A 59 8.49 11.15 32.27
N PRO A 60 9.20 12.29 32.44
CA PRO A 60 10.63 12.27 32.72
C PRO A 60 10.90 11.74 34.14
N THR A 61 11.53 10.57 34.22
CA THR A 61 12.00 9.99 35.49
C THR A 61 13.23 10.77 35.97
N HIS A 62 13.02 11.68 36.92
CA HIS A 62 14.14 12.28 37.68
C HIS A 62 14.75 11.21 38.59
N ARG A 63 15.89 10.64 38.17
CA ARG A 63 16.73 9.82 39.04
C ARG A 63 17.42 10.73 40.05
N LYS A 64 16.93 10.76 41.29
CA LYS A 64 17.59 11.42 42.42
C LYS A 64 18.90 10.68 42.69
N VAL A 65 20.03 11.38 42.53
CA VAL A 65 21.36 10.88 42.88
C VAL A 65 21.50 11.01 44.40
N ALA A 66 21.81 9.90 45.06
CA ALA A 66 22.21 9.84 46.46
C ALA A 66 23.73 9.78 46.55
#